data_AF-A0A6I6YVX4-F1
#
_entry.id   AF-A0A6I6YVX4-F1
#
_cell.length_a   1.000
_cell.length_b   1.000
_cell.length_c   1.000
_cell.angle_alpha   90.00
_cell.angle_beta   90.00
_cell.angle_gamma   90.00
#
_symmetry.space_group_name_H-M   'P 1'
#
loop_
_entity.id
_entity.type
_entity.pdbx_description
1 polymer ?
#
loop_
_entity_poly.entity_id
_entity_poly.type
_entity_poly.pdbx_seq_one_letter_code
_entity_poly.pdbx_strand_id
1 'polypeptide(L)'
;MVINLPNELMSKIGDERVKQIIKFLFCYFESGKHEWFIDDKDDLTLFETTALESYRDYITKQVVQNTLYKSKQHEDKTIVQVYSSVEELNTLIESQIGTISGVQVFKYLNGHRYTVILNGIRYELITIDTVWDFLGQPLKIVLENVESDRLFIEKCLELLGESRSNKLWIEFVHGGGSDLSKVAQSINGKHRTICIIDSDIISPPSTYNTPSKERYINKIKRICESHGYILHILNKREMENYLPDKALEEYLEQENRILEHVYFSFPDQCKDYFDMKKGLTLRNCKLPIWCDLNIQGTEEVAATVSGKSSIVDGFGEQVWKAFHYVKSPAELLSRDDKNELKELTKKIIQFA
;
A
#
# COMPACT_ATOMS: atom_id res chain seq x y z
N MET A 1 -2.04 -9.99 -7.58
CA MET A 1 -2.44 -11.16 -6.76
C MET A 1 -2.57 -12.39 -7.63
N VAL A 2 -2.48 -13.58 -7.04
CA VAL A 2 -2.78 -14.85 -7.72
C VAL A 2 -4.02 -15.49 -7.12
N ILE A 3 -4.92 -15.97 -7.98
CA ILE A 3 -6.16 -16.60 -7.56
C ILE A 3 -6.09 -18.08 -7.90
N ASN A 4 -6.35 -18.91 -6.92
CA ASN A 4 -6.55 -20.33 -7.05
C ASN A 4 -8.05 -20.65 -7.00
N LEU A 5 -8.49 -21.56 -7.87
CA LEU A 5 -9.86 -22.07 -7.91
C LEU A 5 -9.81 -23.54 -7.50
N PRO A 6 -10.05 -23.87 -6.22
CA PRO A 6 -9.93 -25.24 -5.73
C PRO A 6 -10.83 -26.22 -6.49
N ASN A 7 -10.40 -27.48 -6.62
CA ASN A 7 -11.17 -28.56 -7.22
C ASN A 7 -12.59 -28.66 -6.65
N GLU A 8 -12.75 -28.45 -5.34
CA GLU A 8 -14.05 -28.48 -4.66
C GLU A 8 -15.01 -27.42 -5.20
N LEU A 9 -14.52 -26.21 -5.49
CA LEU A 9 -15.32 -25.16 -6.12
C LEU A 9 -15.64 -25.52 -7.57
N MET A 10 -14.64 -25.98 -8.32
CA MET A 10 -14.80 -26.34 -9.74
C MET A 10 -15.78 -27.49 -9.94
N SER A 11 -15.81 -28.47 -9.02
CA SER A 11 -16.79 -29.57 -9.06
C SER A 11 -18.24 -29.08 -8.96
N LYS A 12 -18.46 -27.88 -8.43
CA LYS A 12 -19.77 -27.22 -8.28
C LYS A 12 -20.14 -26.30 -9.45
N ILE A 13 -19.41 -26.31 -10.56
CA ILE A 13 -19.68 -25.43 -11.73
C ILE A 13 -21.07 -25.65 -12.37
N GLY A 14 -21.76 -26.74 -12.06
CA GLY A 14 -23.17 -26.94 -12.42
C GLY A 14 -24.12 -25.97 -11.71
N ASP A 15 -23.75 -25.43 -10.55
CA ASP A 15 -24.47 -24.38 -9.85
C ASP A 15 -24.35 -23.05 -10.60
N GLU A 16 -25.48 -22.39 -10.84
CA GLU A 16 -25.55 -21.16 -11.64
C GLU A 16 -24.71 -20.03 -11.04
N ARG A 17 -24.71 -19.90 -9.71
CA ARG A 17 -23.98 -18.84 -9.00
C ARG A 17 -22.48 -19.08 -9.08
N VAL A 18 -22.04 -20.32 -8.84
CA VAL A 18 -20.63 -20.71 -8.97
C VAL A 18 -20.14 -20.49 -10.40
N LYS A 19 -20.92 -20.93 -11.39
CA LYS A 19 -20.62 -20.72 -12.82
C LYS A 19 -20.42 -19.25 -13.17
N GLN A 20 -21.32 -18.37 -12.72
CA GLN A 20 -21.22 -16.94 -12.98
C GLN A 20 -19.93 -16.34 -12.39
N ILE A 21 -19.57 -16.74 -11.18
CA ILE A 21 -18.36 -16.28 -10.49
C ILE A 21 -17.09 -16.76 -11.20
N ILE A 22 -17.05 -18.03 -11.61
CA ILE A 22 -15.90 -18.57 -12.36
C ILE A 22 -15.74 -17.83 -13.69
N LYS A 23 -16.82 -17.65 -14.46
CA LYS A 23 -16.78 -16.88 -15.71
C LYS A 23 -16.28 -15.45 -15.49
N PHE A 24 -16.77 -14.81 -14.43
CA PHE A 24 -16.33 -13.48 -14.05
C PHE A 24 -14.82 -13.42 -13.79
N LEU A 25 -14.27 -14.39 -13.05
CA LEU A 25 -12.83 -14.46 -12.78
C LEU A 25 -12.01 -14.71 -14.05
N PHE A 26 -12.48 -15.57 -14.96
CA PHE A 26 -11.79 -15.79 -16.24
C PHE A 26 -11.70 -14.51 -17.10
N CYS A 27 -12.73 -13.67 -17.14
CA CYS A 27 -12.63 -12.35 -17.78
C CYS A 27 -11.51 -11.49 -17.19
N TYR A 28 -11.25 -11.61 -15.89
CA TYR A 28 -10.23 -10.83 -15.19
C TYR A 28 -8.83 -11.40 -15.39
N PHE A 29 -8.73 -12.72 -15.51
CA PHE A 29 -7.51 -13.41 -15.91
C PHE A 29 -7.09 -13.05 -17.34
N GLU A 30 -8.04 -13.05 -18.28
CA GLU A 30 -7.79 -12.68 -19.68
C GLU A 30 -7.38 -11.21 -19.84
N SER A 31 -8.02 -10.31 -19.08
CA SER A 31 -7.67 -8.88 -19.10
C SER A 31 -6.40 -8.55 -18.30
N GLY A 32 -5.77 -9.54 -17.65
CA GLY A 32 -4.54 -9.36 -16.89
C GLY A 32 -4.71 -8.58 -15.58
N LYS A 33 -5.94 -8.45 -15.07
CA LYS A 33 -6.23 -7.83 -13.77
C LYS A 33 -5.82 -8.72 -12.61
N HIS A 34 -5.94 -10.02 -12.79
CA HIS A 34 -5.50 -11.04 -11.84
C HIS A 34 -4.69 -12.11 -12.56
N GLU A 35 -3.82 -12.78 -11.82
CA GLU A 35 -3.14 -13.98 -12.30
C GLU A 35 -3.87 -15.22 -11.80
N TRP A 36 -3.95 -16.25 -12.64
CA TRP A 36 -4.52 -17.54 -12.26
C TRP A 36 -3.40 -18.48 -11.80
N PHE A 37 -3.56 -19.05 -10.61
CA PHE A 37 -2.67 -20.06 -10.04
C PHE A 37 -3.34 -21.44 -10.06
N ILE A 38 -2.63 -22.39 -10.65
CA ILE A 38 -3.00 -23.80 -10.74
C ILE A 38 -2.10 -24.57 -9.78
N ASP A 39 -2.69 -25.20 -8.78
CA ASP A 39 -2.01 -26.07 -7.83
C ASP A 39 -1.63 -27.40 -8.52
N ASP A 40 -0.55 -28.05 -8.09
CA ASP A 40 -0.14 -29.34 -8.69
C ASP A 40 -1.12 -30.48 -8.38
N LYS A 41 -2.04 -30.25 -7.44
CA LYS A 41 -3.16 -31.14 -7.10
C LYS A 41 -4.45 -30.81 -7.86
N ASP A 42 -4.50 -29.72 -8.63
CA ASP A 42 -5.71 -29.33 -9.34
C ASP A 42 -5.98 -30.30 -10.51
N ASP A 43 -7.22 -30.80 -10.57
CA ASP A 43 -7.67 -31.68 -11.65
C ASP A 43 -8.12 -30.83 -12.84
N LEU A 44 -7.24 -30.75 -13.84
CA LEU A 44 -7.45 -29.94 -15.03
C LEU A 44 -8.68 -30.35 -15.85
N THR A 45 -9.14 -31.59 -15.72
CA THR A 45 -10.35 -32.07 -16.42
C THR A 45 -11.61 -31.34 -15.95
N LEU A 46 -11.60 -30.77 -14.73
CA LEU A 46 -12.71 -29.98 -14.20
C LEU A 46 -12.92 -28.65 -14.95
N PHE A 47 -11.95 -28.23 -15.77
CA PHE A 47 -12.07 -27.05 -16.63
C PHE A 47 -12.63 -27.38 -18.03
N GLU A 48 -12.73 -28.67 -18.39
CA GLU A 48 -13.24 -29.15 -19.69
C GLU A 48 -14.77 -29.21 -19.72
N THR A 49 -15.42 -28.08 -19.46
CA THR A 49 -16.89 -27.98 -19.42
C THR A 49 -17.44 -27.11 -20.54
N THR A 50 -18.68 -27.37 -20.96
CA THR A 50 -19.39 -26.49 -21.90
C THR A 50 -19.59 -25.08 -21.33
N ALA A 51 -19.62 -24.94 -20.00
CA ALA A 51 -19.72 -23.65 -19.34
C ALA A 51 -18.50 -22.76 -19.57
N LEU A 52 -17.31 -23.34 -19.78
CA LEU A 52 -16.04 -22.61 -19.97
C LEU A 52 -15.50 -22.74 -21.40
N GLU A 53 -16.31 -23.20 -22.35
CA GLU A 53 -15.87 -23.43 -23.73
C GLU A 53 -15.28 -22.18 -24.40
N SER A 54 -15.83 -20.99 -24.11
CA SER A 54 -15.31 -19.72 -24.62
C SER A 54 -13.92 -19.36 -24.10
N TYR A 55 -13.47 -19.97 -22.99
CA TYR A 55 -12.17 -19.73 -22.37
C TYR A 55 -11.17 -20.87 -22.64
N ARG A 56 -11.53 -21.88 -23.45
CA ARG A 56 -10.72 -23.09 -23.67
C ARG A 56 -9.30 -22.77 -24.13
N ASP A 57 -9.15 -21.85 -25.08
CA ASP A 57 -7.84 -21.48 -25.63
C ASP A 57 -6.97 -20.79 -24.56
N TYR A 58 -7.58 -19.90 -23.77
CA TYR A 58 -6.91 -19.25 -22.64
C TYR A 58 -6.48 -20.28 -21.59
N ILE A 59 -7.39 -21.16 -21.17
CA ILE A 59 -7.12 -22.22 -20.18
C ILE A 59 -5.97 -23.10 -20.65
N THR A 60 -6.03 -23.59 -21.89
CA THR A 60 -4.98 -24.45 -22.47
C THR A 60 -3.63 -23.75 -22.47
N LYS A 61 -3.59 -22.48 -22.89
CA LYS A 61 -2.37 -21.67 -22.88
C LYS A 61 -1.80 -21.51 -21.47
N GLN A 62 -2.63 -21.19 -20.48
CA GLN A 62 -2.19 -21.00 -19.10
C GLN A 62 -1.69 -22.31 -18.47
N VAL A 63 -2.42 -23.41 -18.66
CA VAL A 63 -2.01 -24.74 -18.20
C VAL A 63 -0.62 -25.09 -18.75
N VAL A 64 -0.41 -24.93 -20.06
CA VAL A 64 0.88 -25.21 -20.70
C VAL A 64 1.99 -24.31 -20.12
N GLN A 65 1.71 -23.02 -19.91
CA GLN A 65 2.67 -22.09 -19.32
C GLN A 65 3.01 -22.42 -17.86
N ASN A 66 2.04 -22.83 -17.05
CA ASN A 66 2.26 -23.14 -15.63
C ASN A 66 2.88 -24.53 -15.41
N THR A 67 2.54 -25.53 -16.24
CA THR A 67 3.07 -26.90 -16.10
C THR A 67 4.49 -27.04 -16.65
N LEU A 68 4.85 -26.35 -17.74
CA LEU A 68 6.20 -26.38 -18.31
C LEU A 68 7.21 -25.59 -17.48
N TYR A 69 6.77 -24.54 -16.79
CA TYR A 69 7.61 -23.70 -15.96
C TYR A 69 7.12 -23.80 -14.52
N LYS A 70 7.55 -24.85 -13.79
CA LYS A 70 7.42 -24.95 -12.32
C LYS A 70 8.11 -23.75 -11.69
N SER A 71 7.41 -22.64 -11.62
CA SER A 71 8.06 -21.37 -11.39
C SER A 71 7.86 -20.98 -9.94
N LYS A 72 8.97 -20.61 -9.29
CA LYS A 72 8.99 -19.86 -8.04
C LYS A 72 8.32 -18.48 -8.15
N GLN A 73 7.49 -18.22 -9.17
CA GLN A 73 6.94 -16.90 -9.51
C GLN A 73 5.90 -16.37 -8.51
N HIS A 74 5.51 -17.18 -7.53
CA HIS A 74 4.45 -16.82 -6.58
C HIS A 74 4.93 -16.73 -5.13
N GLU A 75 6.23 -16.93 -4.84
CA GLU A 75 6.79 -16.81 -3.48
C GLU A 75 6.51 -15.42 -2.86
N ASP A 76 6.41 -14.41 -3.72
CA ASP A 76 6.15 -13.03 -3.34
C ASP A 76 4.74 -12.56 -3.71
N LYS A 77 3.70 -13.41 -3.75
CA LYS A 77 2.33 -12.93 -4.05
C LYS A 77 1.33 -13.31 -2.99
N THR A 78 0.31 -12.47 -2.82
CA THR A 78 -0.88 -12.87 -2.06
C THR A 78 -1.67 -13.89 -2.87
N ILE A 79 -1.88 -15.06 -2.28
CA ILE A 79 -2.68 -16.15 -2.87
C ILE A 79 -4.11 -16.00 -2.39
N VAL A 80 -5.07 -16.02 -3.31
CA VAL A 80 -6.50 -16.03 -2.99
C VAL A 80 -7.08 -17.38 -3.30
N GLN A 81 -7.83 -17.95 -2.36
CA GLN A 81 -8.62 -19.15 -2.60
C GLN A 81 -10.10 -18.83 -2.46
N VAL A 82 -10.88 -19.30 -3.43
CA VAL A 82 -12.33 -19.05 -3.48
C VAL A 82 -13.07 -20.32 -3.07
N TYR A 83 -13.98 -20.17 -2.11
CA TYR A 83 -14.81 -21.25 -1.55
C TYR A 83 -16.28 -21.01 -1.84
N SER A 84 -17.05 -22.08 -1.91
CA SER A 84 -18.46 -22.01 -2.29
C SER A 84 -19.36 -21.49 -1.17
N SER A 85 -18.98 -21.69 0.10
CA SER A 85 -19.78 -21.26 1.25
C SER A 85 -18.95 -20.93 2.49
N VAL A 86 -19.58 -20.29 3.48
CA VAL A 86 -18.97 -19.94 4.77
C VAL A 86 -18.72 -21.18 5.62
N GLU A 87 -19.61 -22.17 5.54
CA GLU A 87 -19.51 -23.44 6.30
C GLU A 87 -18.28 -24.24 5.85
N GLU A 88 -18.07 -24.34 4.53
CA GLU A 88 -16.88 -24.97 3.93
C GLU A 88 -15.61 -24.29 4.42
N LEU A 89 -15.58 -22.95 4.36
CA LEU A 89 -14.43 -22.16 4.78
C LEU A 89 -14.16 -22.25 6.29
N ASN A 90 -15.19 -22.16 7.13
CA ASN A 90 -15.05 -22.34 8.58
C ASN A 90 -14.53 -23.73 8.92
N THR A 91 -15.06 -24.77 8.27
CA THR A 91 -14.61 -26.16 8.47
C THR A 91 -13.13 -26.30 8.12
N LEU A 92 -12.68 -25.76 6.99
CA LEU A 92 -11.27 -25.75 6.61
C LEU A 92 -10.39 -25.05 7.65
N ILE A 93 -10.83 -23.87 8.12
CA ILE A 93 -10.11 -23.10 9.13
C ILE A 93 -9.99 -23.90 10.43
N GLU A 94 -11.07 -24.46 10.94
CA GLU A 94 -11.10 -25.12 12.24
C GLU A 94 -10.41 -26.50 12.22
N SER A 95 -10.62 -27.28 11.16
CA SER A 95 -10.16 -28.68 11.11
C SER A 95 -8.73 -28.84 10.57
N GLN A 96 -8.26 -27.90 9.75
CA GLN A 96 -6.96 -28.01 9.08
C GLN A 96 -6.05 -26.85 9.46
N ILE A 97 -6.42 -25.63 9.09
CA ILE A 97 -5.50 -24.49 9.15
C ILE A 97 -5.19 -24.11 10.60
N GLY A 98 -6.20 -24.01 11.47
CA GLY A 98 -6.06 -23.61 12.87
C GLY A 98 -5.24 -24.58 13.73
N THR A 99 -5.00 -25.80 13.23
CA THR A 99 -4.14 -26.79 13.89
C THR A 99 -2.65 -26.64 13.57
N ILE A 100 -2.32 -25.83 12.55
CA ILE A 100 -0.94 -25.62 12.09
C ILE A 100 -0.20 -24.70 13.07
N SER A 101 0.92 -25.17 13.60
CA SER A 101 1.76 -24.37 14.50
C SER A 101 2.29 -23.11 13.81
N GLY A 102 2.16 -21.95 14.46
CA GLY A 102 2.69 -20.67 13.99
C GLY A 102 1.84 -19.96 12.93
N VAL A 103 0.68 -20.50 12.58
CA VAL A 103 -0.28 -19.84 11.69
C VAL A 103 -0.94 -18.64 12.40
N GLN A 104 -1.18 -17.57 11.66
CA GLN A 104 -2.05 -16.48 12.11
C GLN A 104 -3.31 -16.46 11.26
N VAL A 105 -4.48 -16.45 11.90
CA VAL A 105 -5.78 -16.46 11.22
C VAL A 105 -6.60 -15.26 11.69
N PHE A 106 -7.10 -14.49 10.74
CA PHE A 106 -7.94 -13.33 10.99
C PHE A 106 -9.25 -13.47 10.23
N LYS A 107 -10.37 -13.33 10.94
CA LYS A 107 -11.73 -13.49 10.40
C LYS A 107 -12.35 -12.13 10.10
N TYR A 108 -12.94 -12.00 8.93
CA TYR A 108 -13.60 -10.77 8.46
C TYR A 108 -14.96 -11.08 7.84
N LEU A 109 -15.79 -10.03 7.70
CA LEU A 109 -17.08 -10.09 7.00
C LEU A 109 -17.93 -11.29 7.46
N ASN A 110 -18.06 -11.50 8.78
CA ASN A 110 -18.80 -12.61 9.37
C ASN A 110 -18.37 -14.02 8.90
N GLY A 111 -17.11 -14.19 8.50
CA GLY A 111 -16.58 -15.47 8.01
C GLY A 111 -16.61 -15.63 6.50
N HIS A 112 -17.09 -14.63 5.75
CA HIS A 112 -16.99 -14.65 4.30
C HIS A 112 -15.57 -14.39 3.78
N ARG A 113 -14.67 -13.89 4.62
CA ARG A 113 -13.24 -13.76 4.33
C ARG A 113 -12.39 -14.10 5.55
N TYR A 114 -11.28 -14.78 5.30
CA TYR A 114 -10.17 -14.96 6.24
C TYR A 114 -8.87 -14.50 5.61
N THR A 115 -8.02 -13.86 6.40
CA THR A 115 -6.60 -13.74 6.07
C THR A 115 -5.83 -14.76 6.88
N VAL A 116 -5.01 -15.56 6.22
CA VAL A 116 -4.13 -16.55 6.85
C VAL A 116 -2.68 -16.18 6.54
N ILE A 117 -1.84 -16.07 7.56
CA ILE A 117 -0.40 -15.87 7.41
C ILE A 117 0.29 -17.16 7.86
N LEU A 118 0.94 -17.84 6.92
CA LEU A 118 1.65 -19.10 7.15
C LEU A 118 3.06 -18.98 6.58
N ASN A 119 4.08 -19.14 7.42
CA ASN A 119 5.50 -19.01 7.03
C ASN A 119 5.82 -17.69 6.31
N GLY A 120 5.15 -16.59 6.69
CA GLY A 120 5.31 -15.28 6.05
C GLY A 120 4.51 -15.09 4.76
N ILE A 121 3.89 -16.14 4.21
CA ILE A 121 3.04 -16.05 3.03
C ILE A 121 1.62 -15.67 3.46
N ARG A 122 1.04 -14.70 2.77
CA ARG A 122 -0.32 -14.22 2.99
C ARG A 122 -1.29 -14.94 2.03
N TYR A 123 -2.30 -15.56 2.62
CA TYR A 123 -3.45 -16.14 1.92
C TYR A 123 -4.71 -15.35 2.25
N GLU A 124 -5.53 -15.08 1.23
CA GLU A 124 -6.89 -14.58 1.39
C GLU A 124 -7.85 -15.70 1.01
N LEU A 125 -8.58 -16.21 1.99
CA LEU A 125 -9.60 -17.23 1.76
C LEU A 125 -10.95 -16.54 1.74
N ILE A 126 -11.64 -16.59 0.63
CA ILE A 126 -12.88 -15.85 0.41
C ILE A 126 -14.00 -16.76 -0.07
N THR A 127 -15.23 -16.39 0.24
CA THR A 127 -16.41 -17.04 -0.34
C THR A 127 -16.81 -16.41 -1.67
N ILE A 128 -17.51 -17.15 -2.53
CA ILE A 128 -18.06 -16.64 -3.80
C ILE A 128 -18.88 -15.35 -3.63
N ASP A 129 -19.51 -15.18 -2.46
CA ASP A 129 -20.33 -14.02 -2.09
C ASP A 129 -19.52 -12.72 -2.06
N THR A 130 -18.22 -12.81 -1.82
CA THR A 130 -17.32 -11.66 -1.67
C THR A 130 -16.47 -11.39 -2.91
N VAL A 131 -16.51 -12.26 -3.92
CA VAL A 131 -15.63 -12.16 -5.10
C VAL A 131 -15.85 -10.84 -5.85
N TRP A 132 -17.10 -10.45 -6.07
CA TRP A 132 -17.43 -9.21 -6.80
C TRP A 132 -16.88 -7.96 -6.13
N ASP A 133 -17.00 -7.86 -4.81
CA ASP A 133 -16.50 -6.73 -4.05
C ASP A 133 -14.97 -6.81 -3.91
N PHE A 134 -14.43 -7.96 -3.50
CA PHE A 134 -13.02 -8.07 -3.13
C PHE A 134 -12.08 -8.18 -4.34
N LEU A 135 -12.42 -9.02 -5.31
CA LEU A 135 -11.61 -9.25 -6.52
C LEU A 135 -12.13 -8.47 -7.73
N GLY A 136 -13.40 -8.10 -7.72
CA GLY A 136 -14.02 -7.34 -8.79
C GLY A 136 -13.84 -5.83 -8.72
N GLN A 137 -13.02 -5.33 -7.81
CA GLN A 137 -12.71 -3.92 -7.65
C GLN A 137 -11.19 -3.67 -7.67
N PRO A 138 -10.74 -2.48 -8.11
CA PRO A 138 -9.34 -2.10 -8.02
C PRO A 138 -8.86 -2.10 -6.57
N LEU A 139 -7.55 -2.28 -6.37
CA LEU A 139 -6.94 -2.07 -5.06
C LEU A 139 -7.12 -0.60 -4.67
N LYS A 140 -7.77 -0.34 -3.53
CA LYS A 140 -7.90 1.02 -2.99
C LYS A 140 -6.65 1.38 -2.20
N ILE A 141 -6.00 2.49 -2.54
CA ILE A 141 -4.94 3.10 -1.74
C ILE A 141 -5.51 4.38 -1.12
N VAL A 142 -5.76 4.35 0.19
CA VAL A 142 -6.27 5.49 0.95
C VAL A 142 -5.08 6.33 1.42
N LEU A 143 -5.06 7.58 0.99
CA LEU A 143 -4.00 8.56 1.28
C LEU A 143 -4.58 9.72 2.10
N GLU A 144 -3.75 10.45 2.85
CA GLU A 144 -4.23 11.61 3.60
C GLU A 144 -4.67 12.73 2.64
N ASN A 145 -3.87 12.97 1.60
CA ASN A 145 -4.18 13.89 0.51
C ASN A 145 -3.78 13.32 -0.86
N VAL A 146 -4.76 12.83 -1.62
CA VAL A 146 -4.54 12.33 -2.99
C VAL A 146 -3.85 13.32 -3.93
N GLU A 147 -3.98 14.64 -3.76
CA GLU A 147 -3.33 15.59 -4.66
C GLU A 147 -1.81 15.53 -4.55
N SER A 148 -1.27 15.53 -3.33
CA SER A 148 0.18 15.47 -3.07
C SER A 148 0.71 14.04 -3.06
N ASP A 149 0.03 13.16 -2.34
CA ASP A 149 0.55 11.86 -1.91
C ASP A 149 0.56 10.85 -3.06
N ARG A 150 -0.38 11.02 -4.01
CA ARG A 150 -0.49 10.14 -5.18
C ARG A 150 0.78 10.16 -6.01
N LEU A 151 1.35 11.34 -6.26
CA LEU A 151 2.53 11.48 -7.10
C LEU A 151 3.72 10.72 -6.51
N PHE A 152 3.89 10.77 -5.18
CA PHE A 152 4.92 10.01 -4.48
C PHE A 152 4.75 8.48 -4.69
N ILE A 153 3.53 7.96 -4.52
CA ILE A 153 3.26 6.53 -4.71
C ILE A 153 3.43 6.12 -6.18
N GLU A 154 2.93 6.92 -7.11
CA GLU A 154 3.13 6.68 -8.55
C GLU A 154 4.62 6.64 -8.91
N LYS A 155 5.43 7.55 -8.36
CA LYS A 155 6.88 7.54 -8.57
C LYS A 155 7.56 6.31 -7.97
N CYS A 156 7.14 5.86 -6.79
CA CYS A 156 7.63 4.62 -6.21
C CYS A 156 7.30 3.41 -7.09
N LEU A 157 6.08 3.33 -7.64
CA LEU A 157 5.66 2.26 -8.53
C LEU A 157 6.36 2.32 -9.90
N GLU A 158 6.54 3.52 -10.45
CA GLU A 158 7.23 3.76 -11.73
C GLU A 158 8.69 3.33 -11.67
N LEU A 159 9.42 3.75 -10.62
CA LEU A 159 10.87 3.58 -10.53
C LEU A 159 11.29 2.29 -9.82
N LEU A 160 10.52 1.82 -8.83
CA LEU A 160 10.87 0.64 -8.02
C LEU A 160 10.02 -0.57 -8.36
N GLY A 161 8.90 -0.38 -9.07
CA GLY A 161 8.10 -1.49 -9.53
C GLY A 161 8.80 -2.24 -10.66
N GLU A 162 8.62 -3.55 -10.70
CA GLU A 162 8.98 -4.32 -11.88
C GLU A 162 8.14 -3.84 -13.09
N SER A 163 8.51 -4.24 -14.32
CA SER A 163 7.91 -3.82 -15.60
C SER A 163 6.38 -4.01 -15.75
N ARG A 164 5.71 -4.52 -14.71
CA ARG A 164 4.26 -4.68 -14.56
C ARG A 164 3.56 -3.48 -13.89
N SER A 165 4.29 -2.50 -13.35
CA SER A 165 3.70 -1.38 -12.57
C SER A 165 2.70 -0.52 -13.35
N ASN A 166 2.92 -0.29 -14.65
CA ASN A 166 2.00 0.48 -15.52
C ASN A 166 0.65 -0.22 -15.80
N LYS A 167 0.41 -1.41 -15.24
CA LYS A 167 -0.82 -2.20 -15.41
C LYS A 167 -1.54 -2.49 -14.09
N LEU A 168 -1.06 -1.96 -12.96
CA LEU A 168 -1.68 -2.22 -11.68
C LEU A 168 -3.08 -1.62 -11.64
N TRP A 169 -4.04 -2.44 -11.23
CA TRP A 169 -5.44 -2.02 -11.16
C TRP A 169 -5.73 -1.39 -9.80
N ILE A 170 -5.35 -0.11 -9.67
CA ILE A 170 -5.35 0.68 -8.42
C ILE A 170 -6.29 1.88 -8.53
N GLU A 171 -6.94 2.22 -7.42
CA GLU A 171 -7.74 3.43 -7.22
C GLU A 171 -7.20 4.20 -6.00
N PHE A 172 -6.84 5.47 -6.17
CA PHE A 172 -6.45 6.34 -5.06
C PHE A 172 -7.68 6.98 -4.42
N VAL A 173 -7.80 6.87 -3.10
CA VAL A 173 -8.95 7.35 -2.32
C VAL A 173 -8.48 8.46 -1.38
N HIS A 174 -9.14 9.61 -1.46
CA HIS A 174 -8.83 10.77 -0.61
C HIS A 174 -9.37 10.56 0.80
N GLY A 175 -8.47 10.48 1.78
CA GLY A 175 -8.78 10.30 3.20
C GLY A 175 -9.19 11.58 3.92
N GLY A 176 -8.68 12.75 3.49
CA GLY A 176 -9.02 14.04 4.08
C GLY A 176 -8.34 14.31 5.42
N GLY A 177 -7.04 14.01 5.54
CA GLY A 177 -6.26 14.18 6.76
C GLY A 177 -6.93 13.49 7.97
N SER A 178 -7.51 14.28 8.89
CA SER A 178 -8.18 13.76 10.10
C SER A 178 -9.38 12.82 9.84
N ASP A 179 -9.96 12.86 8.63
CA ASP A 179 -11.12 12.06 8.25
C ASP A 179 -10.78 10.70 7.63
N LEU A 180 -9.49 10.35 7.48
CA LEU A 180 -9.07 9.08 6.88
C LEU A 180 -9.71 7.89 7.60
N SER A 181 -9.87 8.00 8.92
CA SER A 181 -10.57 7.00 9.74
C SER A 181 -12.02 6.74 9.29
N LYS A 182 -12.77 7.77 8.91
CA LYS A 182 -14.15 7.64 8.45
C LYS A 182 -14.20 7.05 7.04
N VAL A 183 -13.28 7.47 6.17
CA VAL A 183 -13.16 6.95 4.81
C VAL A 183 -12.78 5.47 4.82
N ALA A 184 -11.79 5.08 5.63
CA ALA A 184 -11.41 3.68 5.78
C ALA A 184 -12.58 2.84 6.34
N GLN A 185 -13.33 3.37 7.33
CA GLN A 185 -14.52 2.68 7.86
C GLN A 185 -15.63 2.49 6.82
N SER A 186 -15.86 3.46 5.92
CA SER A 186 -16.93 3.37 4.93
C SER A 186 -16.70 2.30 3.87
N ILE A 187 -15.44 1.91 3.64
CA ILE A 187 -15.08 0.78 2.76
C ILE A 187 -15.51 -0.56 3.38
N ASN A 188 -15.68 -0.64 4.70
CA ASN A 188 -16.31 -1.74 5.44
C ASN A 188 -15.74 -3.15 5.15
N GLY A 189 -14.43 -3.26 4.98
CA GLY A 189 -13.72 -4.52 4.73
C GLY A 189 -14.02 -5.22 3.40
N LYS A 190 -14.89 -4.68 2.55
CA LYS A 190 -15.35 -5.34 1.32
C LYS A 190 -14.30 -5.35 0.20
N HIS A 191 -13.54 -4.27 0.11
CA HIS A 191 -12.54 -4.08 -0.94
C HIS A 191 -11.13 -4.35 -0.40
N ARG A 192 -10.23 -4.72 -1.30
CA ARG A 192 -8.79 -4.71 -1.02
C ARG A 192 -8.36 -3.27 -0.76
N THR A 193 -7.68 -3.03 0.35
CA THR A 193 -7.32 -1.67 0.75
C THR A 193 -5.97 -1.61 1.46
N ILE A 194 -5.16 -0.63 1.07
CA ILE A 194 -3.97 -0.18 1.78
C ILE A 194 -4.22 1.25 2.25
N CYS A 195 -3.99 1.52 3.53
CA CYS A 195 -3.93 2.88 4.07
C CYS A 195 -2.45 3.26 4.22
N ILE A 196 -2.06 4.40 3.65
CA ILE A 196 -0.71 4.95 3.80
C ILE A 196 -0.85 6.30 4.48
N ILE A 197 -0.15 6.48 5.60
CA ILE A 197 -0.22 7.71 6.39
C ILE A 197 1.17 8.24 6.74
N ASP A 198 1.26 9.57 6.82
CA ASP A 198 2.41 10.26 7.38
C ASP A 198 2.55 9.93 8.86
N SER A 199 3.79 9.80 9.32
CA SER A 199 4.05 9.53 10.73
C SER A 199 3.95 10.78 11.60
N ASP A 200 4.12 11.96 10.99
CA ASP A 200 4.26 13.26 11.65
C ASP A 200 5.28 13.25 12.80
N ILE A 201 6.30 12.37 12.72
CA ILE A 201 7.36 12.36 13.73
C ILE A 201 8.21 13.62 13.59
N ILE A 202 8.43 14.33 14.69
CA ILE A 202 9.15 15.63 14.69
C ILE A 202 10.57 15.55 15.23
N SER A 203 10.92 14.44 15.91
CA SER A 203 12.27 14.14 16.41
C SER A 203 12.33 12.70 16.94
N PRO A 204 13.47 12.02 16.85
CA PRO A 204 13.70 10.76 17.57
C PRO A 204 14.18 11.00 19.02
N PRO A 205 13.84 10.14 19.99
CA PRO A 205 12.88 9.03 19.87
C PRO A 205 11.43 9.52 19.80
N SER A 206 10.50 8.62 19.44
CA SER A 206 9.07 8.92 19.22
C SER A 206 8.33 9.53 20.43
N THR A 207 8.96 9.59 21.60
CA THR A 207 8.44 10.27 22.79
C THR A 207 8.20 11.76 22.60
N TYR A 208 8.82 12.38 21.58
CA TYR A 208 8.57 13.79 21.25
C TYR A 208 7.30 14.01 20.41
N ASN A 209 6.61 12.94 20.00
CA ASN A 209 5.39 13.03 19.23
C ASN A 209 4.21 13.50 20.08
N THR A 210 3.22 14.13 19.42
CA THR A 210 2.03 14.61 20.14
C THR A 210 1.10 13.45 20.50
N PRO A 211 0.52 13.43 21.72
CA PRO A 211 -0.46 12.40 22.10
C PRO A 211 -1.68 12.32 21.16
N SER A 212 -2.01 13.41 20.46
CA SER A 212 -3.06 13.44 19.44
C SER A 212 -2.74 12.59 18.22
N LYS A 213 -1.50 12.64 17.70
CA LYS A 213 -1.11 11.85 16.53
C LYS A 213 -1.04 10.37 16.88
N GLU A 214 -0.52 10.02 18.05
CA GLU A 214 -0.50 8.62 18.51
C GLU A 214 -1.91 8.05 18.63
N ARG A 215 -2.87 8.82 19.17
CA ARG A 215 -4.29 8.43 19.19
C ARG A 215 -4.87 8.24 17.80
N TYR A 216 -4.52 9.13 16.85
CA TYR A 216 -4.96 9.00 15.46
C TYR A 216 -4.41 7.74 14.79
N ILE A 217 -3.10 7.49 14.88
CA ILE A 217 -2.45 6.29 14.35
C ILE A 217 -3.09 5.03 14.94
N ASN A 218 -3.27 4.98 16.26
CA ASN A 218 -3.90 3.83 16.93
C ASN A 218 -5.36 3.63 16.49
N LYS A 219 -6.09 4.71 16.19
CA LYS A 219 -7.45 4.64 15.65
C LYS A 219 -7.44 4.02 14.24
N ILE A 220 -6.56 4.47 13.36
CA ILE A 220 -6.42 3.91 12.00
C ILE A 220 -6.00 2.44 12.07
N LYS A 221 -5.00 2.12 12.90
CA LYS A 221 -4.53 0.75 13.10
C LYS A 221 -5.66 -0.21 13.46
N ARG A 222 -6.51 0.16 14.44
CA ARG A 222 -7.67 -0.66 14.82
C ARG A 222 -8.67 -0.85 13.67
N ILE A 223 -8.90 0.18 12.86
CA ILE A 223 -9.80 0.11 11.71
C ILE A 223 -9.22 -0.83 10.64
N CYS A 224 -7.93 -0.71 10.34
CA CYS A 224 -7.27 -1.57 9.39
C CYS A 224 -7.27 -3.03 9.86
N GLU A 225 -6.94 -3.27 11.12
CA GLU A 225 -6.98 -4.61 11.74
C GLU A 225 -8.39 -5.20 11.74
N SER A 226 -9.43 -4.43 12.04
CA SER A 226 -10.81 -4.95 12.06
C SER A 226 -11.39 -5.25 10.67
N HIS A 227 -10.86 -4.59 9.63
CA HIS A 227 -11.34 -4.71 8.26
C HIS A 227 -10.35 -5.41 7.32
N GLY A 228 -9.25 -5.96 7.86
CA GLY A 228 -8.24 -6.69 7.10
C GLY A 228 -7.48 -5.84 6.07
N TYR A 229 -7.37 -4.54 6.32
CA TYR A 229 -6.58 -3.63 5.49
C TYR A 229 -5.11 -3.69 5.87
N ILE A 230 -4.25 -3.35 4.91
CA ILE A 230 -2.83 -3.13 5.19
C ILE A 230 -2.66 -1.67 5.62
N LEU A 231 -2.03 -1.43 6.76
CA LEU A 231 -1.60 -0.09 7.19
C LEU A 231 -0.09 0.04 6.97
N HIS A 232 0.32 1.08 6.25
CA HIS A 232 1.70 1.51 6.15
C HIS A 232 1.83 2.91 6.75
N ILE A 233 2.68 3.04 7.77
CA ILE A 233 3.04 4.33 8.38
C ILE A 233 4.45 4.63 7.92
N LEU A 234 4.67 5.82 7.34
CA LEU A 234 5.99 6.18 6.83
C LEU A 234 7.03 6.22 7.96
N ASN A 235 8.29 5.86 7.69
CA ASN A 235 9.34 6.00 8.70
C ASN A 235 9.80 7.43 8.89
N LYS A 236 9.67 8.27 7.86
CA LYS A 236 9.97 9.71 7.94
C LYS A 236 8.73 10.49 8.29
N ARG A 237 8.90 11.78 8.59
CA ARG A 237 7.82 12.65 9.01
C ARG A 237 6.64 12.66 8.04
N GLU A 238 6.88 13.09 6.80
CA GLU A 238 5.90 13.20 5.71
C GLU A 238 6.49 12.61 4.41
N MET A 239 5.66 12.39 3.39
CA MET A 239 6.10 11.89 2.08
C MET A 239 7.18 12.78 1.45
N GLU A 240 7.10 14.09 1.63
CA GLU A 240 8.07 15.02 1.05
C GLU A 240 9.48 14.88 1.65
N ASN A 241 9.63 14.24 2.82
CA ASN A 241 10.95 13.96 3.40
C ASN A 241 11.72 12.84 2.66
N TYR A 242 11.08 12.17 1.70
CA TYR A 242 11.73 11.25 0.75
C TYR A 242 12.20 11.94 -0.53
N LEU A 243 11.94 13.25 -0.70
CA LEU A 243 12.45 14.00 -1.84
C LEU A 243 13.99 14.01 -1.86
N PRO A 244 14.61 13.58 -2.97
CA PRO A 244 16.05 13.75 -3.19
C PRO A 244 16.40 15.23 -3.33
N ASP A 245 17.54 15.64 -2.78
CA ASP A 245 17.97 17.05 -2.81
C ASP A 245 18.05 17.58 -4.25
N LYS A 246 18.57 16.78 -5.20
CA LYS A 246 18.68 17.17 -6.62
C LYS A 246 17.34 17.48 -7.27
N ALA A 247 16.33 16.65 -7.01
CA ALA A 247 14.98 16.86 -7.53
C ALA A 247 14.33 18.12 -6.92
N LEU A 248 14.62 18.39 -5.65
CA LEU A 248 14.17 19.60 -4.97
C LEU A 248 14.87 20.86 -5.51
N GLU A 249 16.19 20.83 -5.72
CA GLU A 249 16.95 21.91 -6.35
C GLU A 249 16.41 22.24 -7.75
N GLU A 250 16.17 21.21 -8.58
CA GLU A 250 15.63 21.40 -9.94
C GLU A 250 14.22 22.00 -9.90
N TYR A 251 13.36 21.56 -8.98
CA TYR A 251 12.05 22.18 -8.77
C TYR A 251 12.15 23.66 -8.38
N LEU A 252 13.04 24.00 -7.45
CA LEU A 252 13.24 25.39 -7.04
C LEU A 252 13.77 26.26 -8.18
N GLU A 253 14.68 25.73 -9.00
CA GLU A 253 15.17 26.41 -10.19
C GLU A 253 14.03 26.70 -11.18
N GLN A 254 13.18 25.72 -11.48
CA GLN A 254 12.05 25.89 -12.40
C GLN A 254 11.01 26.89 -11.88
N GLU A 255 10.81 26.97 -10.57
CA GLU A 255 9.91 27.96 -9.93
C GLU A 255 10.58 29.33 -9.72
N ASN A 256 11.81 29.55 -10.21
CA ASN A 256 12.61 30.76 -10.00
C ASN A 256 12.79 31.13 -8.51
N ARG A 257 13.00 30.13 -7.66
CA ARG A 257 13.19 30.28 -6.21
C ARG A 257 14.67 30.21 -5.84
N ILE A 258 14.99 30.69 -4.64
CA ILE A 258 16.36 30.70 -4.10
C ILE A 258 16.84 29.26 -3.88
N LEU A 259 17.97 28.91 -4.53
CA LEU A 259 18.62 27.60 -4.40
C LEU A 259 19.47 27.50 -3.11
N GLU A 260 19.95 28.63 -2.60
CA GLU A 260 20.71 28.72 -1.35
C GLU A 260 19.79 28.61 -0.13
N HIS A 261 19.24 27.41 0.09
CA HIS A 261 18.40 27.11 1.24
C HIS A 261 19.18 26.33 2.31
N VAL A 262 19.12 26.77 3.57
CA VAL A 262 19.88 26.16 4.68
C VAL A 262 19.57 24.66 4.87
N TYR A 263 18.37 24.21 4.49
CA TYR A 263 17.99 22.80 4.48
C TYR A 263 19.02 21.89 3.80
N PHE A 264 19.59 22.31 2.67
CA PHE A 264 20.54 21.48 1.92
C PHE A 264 21.83 21.20 2.70
N SER A 265 22.17 22.08 3.66
CA SER A 265 23.30 21.90 4.57
C SER A 265 23.00 21.00 5.78
N PHE A 266 21.74 20.62 6.00
CA PHE A 266 21.37 19.79 7.13
C PHE A 266 21.90 18.36 6.98
N PRO A 267 22.29 17.71 8.09
CA PRO A 267 22.52 16.27 8.11
C PRO A 267 21.28 15.51 7.64
N ASP A 268 21.48 14.37 6.98
CA ASP A 268 20.41 13.56 6.41
C ASP A 268 19.35 13.16 7.44
N GLN A 269 19.79 12.84 8.66
CA GLN A 269 18.88 12.51 9.75
C GLN A 269 17.96 13.69 10.08
N CYS A 270 18.44 14.93 10.08
CA CYS A 270 17.61 16.11 10.37
C CYS A 270 16.57 16.33 9.27
N LYS A 271 16.96 16.14 8.01
CA LYS A 271 16.06 16.25 6.85
C LYS A 271 14.86 15.30 6.93
N ASP A 272 14.95 14.17 7.64
CA ASP A 272 13.84 13.23 7.83
C ASP A 272 12.69 13.74 8.71
N TYR A 273 12.96 14.75 9.54
CA TYR A 273 12.02 15.32 10.52
C TYR A 273 11.64 16.79 10.21
N PHE A 274 12.24 17.35 9.17
CA PHE A 274 11.98 18.73 8.74
C PHE A 274 10.56 18.86 8.19
N ASP A 275 9.84 19.93 8.54
CA ASP A 275 8.55 20.24 7.91
C ASP A 275 8.82 20.80 6.51
N MET A 276 8.69 19.98 5.47
CA MET A 276 9.02 20.41 4.10
C MET A 276 8.16 21.59 3.64
N LYS A 277 6.96 21.77 4.20
CA LYS A 277 6.02 22.83 3.82
C LYS A 277 6.27 24.11 4.61
N LYS A 278 6.42 24.01 5.93
CA LYS A 278 6.42 25.15 6.87
C LYS A 278 7.78 25.46 7.49
N GLY A 279 8.71 24.52 7.45
CA GLY A 279 10.05 24.64 8.03
C GLY A 279 10.11 24.46 9.55
N LEU A 280 11.10 25.07 10.20
CA LEU A 280 11.35 24.90 11.63
C LEU A 280 10.83 26.09 12.44
N THR A 281 10.06 25.82 13.49
CA THR A 281 9.72 26.83 14.50
C THR A 281 10.75 26.87 15.63
N LEU A 282 10.73 27.93 16.44
CA LEU A 282 11.54 28.02 17.66
C LEU A 282 11.32 26.83 18.60
N ARG A 283 10.10 26.29 18.65
CA ARG A 283 9.80 25.10 19.45
C ARG A 283 10.49 23.86 18.89
N ASN A 284 10.55 23.71 17.57
CA ASN A 284 11.25 22.58 16.94
C ASN A 284 12.74 22.66 17.23
N CYS A 285 13.37 23.83 17.11
CA CYS A 285 14.81 24.00 17.34
C CYS A 285 15.28 23.64 18.75
N LYS A 286 14.37 23.55 19.74
CA LYS A 286 14.66 23.10 21.10
C LYS A 286 14.74 21.57 21.24
N LEU A 287 14.39 20.80 20.22
CA LEU A 287 14.50 19.34 20.27
C LEU A 287 15.95 18.91 20.00
N PRO A 288 16.44 17.82 20.63
CA PRO A 288 17.85 17.42 20.57
C PRO A 288 18.42 17.29 19.16
N ILE A 289 17.63 16.82 18.21
CA ILE A 289 18.06 16.64 16.80
C ILE A 289 18.44 17.96 16.11
N TRP A 290 17.96 19.11 16.60
CA TRP A 290 18.22 20.42 16.01
C TRP A 290 19.23 21.27 16.80
N CYS A 291 19.57 20.87 18.04
CA CYS A 291 20.35 21.69 18.97
C CYS A 291 21.79 21.98 18.49
N ASP A 292 22.37 21.08 17.70
CA ASP A 292 23.74 21.24 17.19
C ASP A 292 23.81 22.01 15.86
N LEU A 293 22.66 22.39 15.29
CA LEU A 293 22.64 23.23 14.10
C LEU A 293 22.81 24.68 14.52
N ASN A 294 23.87 25.31 14.00
CA ASN A 294 24.14 26.73 14.19
C ASN A 294 23.19 27.58 13.33
N ILE A 295 21.89 27.54 13.67
CA ILE A 295 20.84 28.28 12.97
C ILE A 295 20.92 29.74 13.42
N GLN A 296 21.58 30.58 12.62
CA GLN A 296 21.66 32.02 12.87
C GLN A 296 20.28 32.67 12.67
N GLY A 297 19.81 33.46 13.65
CA GLY A 297 18.55 34.23 13.53
C GLY A 297 17.63 34.25 14.76
N THR A 298 18.16 34.19 15.98
CA THR A 298 17.37 34.10 17.23
C THR A 298 16.74 35.42 17.72
N GLU A 299 16.52 36.42 16.87
CA GLU A 299 15.81 37.64 17.32
C GLU A 299 14.29 37.45 17.19
N GLU A 300 13.59 37.46 18.33
CA GLU A 300 12.12 37.53 18.39
C GLU A 300 11.66 38.82 17.69
N VAL A 301 11.21 38.70 16.43
CA VAL A 301 10.51 39.81 15.78
C VAL A 301 9.12 39.91 16.41
N ALA A 302 8.86 41.01 17.11
CA ALA A 302 7.60 41.29 17.79
C ALA A 302 6.39 41.11 16.85
N ALA A 303 5.35 40.49 17.39
CA ALA A 303 4.17 39.99 16.68
C ALA A 303 3.23 41.09 16.13
N THR A 304 3.68 41.90 15.17
CA THR A 304 2.84 42.99 14.61
C THR A 304 2.64 43.00 13.10
N VAL A 305 3.18 42.04 12.32
CA VAL A 305 2.82 41.89 10.90
C VAL A 305 2.72 40.41 10.54
N SER A 306 1.48 39.89 10.40
CA SER A 306 1.12 38.54 9.93
C SER A 306 2.12 37.42 10.30
N GLY A 307 2.14 37.09 11.60
CA GLY A 307 2.97 36.11 12.29
C GLY A 307 3.30 34.81 11.54
N LYS A 308 4.47 34.77 10.91
CA LYS A 308 5.22 33.53 10.70
C LYS A 308 6.21 33.36 11.85
N SER A 309 6.13 32.23 12.55
CA SER A 309 6.98 31.86 13.69
C SER A 309 8.09 30.87 13.31
N SER A 310 8.37 30.73 12.01
CA SER A 310 9.46 29.91 11.48
C SER A 310 10.81 30.63 11.63
N ILE A 311 11.82 29.91 12.12
CA ILE A 311 13.23 30.34 12.12
C ILE A 311 13.90 29.93 10.82
N VAL A 312 13.50 28.77 10.28
CA VAL A 312 13.88 28.30 8.96
C VAL A 312 12.60 28.10 8.18
N ASP A 313 12.45 28.76 7.05
CA ASP A 313 11.28 28.60 6.21
C ASP A 313 11.26 27.22 5.54
N GLY A 314 10.06 26.74 5.25
CA GLY A 314 9.87 25.55 4.42
C GLY A 314 9.82 25.88 2.93
N PHE A 315 9.59 24.86 2.13
CA PHE A 315 9.48 24.97 0.68
C PHE A 315 8.04 25.23 0.20
N GLY A 316 7.06 25.33 1.10
CA GLY A 316 5.66 25.64 0.79
C GLY A 316 4.79 24.42 0.45
N GLU A 317 3.48 24.63 0.39
CA GLU A 317 2.44 23.57 0.26
C GLU A 317 2.53 22.73 -1.02
N GLN A 318 3.30 23.19 -2.01
CA GLN A 318 3.43 22.56 -3.32
C GLN A 318 4.77 21.86 -3.53
N VAL A 319 5.61 21.75 -2.47
CA VAL A 319 6.93 21.12 -2.55
C VAL A 319 6.88 19.66 -3.03
N TRP A 320 5.78 18.94 -2.78
CA TRP A 320 5.56 17.59 -3.31
C TRP A 320 5.67 17.51 -4.84
N LYS A 321 5.46 18.62 -5.58
CA LYS A 321 5.67 18.66 -7.05
C LYS A 321 7.10 18.37 -7.46
N ALA A 322 8.07 18.52 -6.55
CA ALA A 322 9.46 18.15 -6.79
C ALA A 322 9.62 16.66 -7.17
N PHE A 323 8.66 15.79 -6.83
CA PHE A 323 8.66 14.40 -7.27
C PHE A 323 8.62 14.23 -8.80
N HIS A 324 8.15 15.24 -9.56
CA HIS A 324 8.23 15.22 -11.03
C HIS A 324 9.66 15.19 -11.56
N TYR A 325 10.63 15.69 -10.79
CA TYR A 325 12.04 15.81 -11.19
C TYR A 325 12.90 14.62 -10.75
N VAL A 326 12.32 13.64 -10.04
CA VAL A 326 13.02 12.40 -9.69
C VAL A 326 13.15 11.53 -10.94
N LYS A 327 14.40 11.29 -11.38
CA LYS A 327 14.71 10.70 -12.69
C LYS A 327 15.11 9.23 -12.63
N SER A 328 15.50 8.72 -11.46
CA SER A 328 16.01 7.35 -11.36
C SER A 328 15.68 6.66 -10.03
N PRO A 329 15.68 5.31 -10.01
CA PRO A 329 15.52 4.54 -8.77
C PRO A 329 16.59 4.87 -7.73
N ALA A 330 17.85 5.02 -8.15
CA ALA A 330 18.96 5.36 -7.27
C ALA A 330 18.79 6.74 -6.64
N GLU A 331 18.24 7.69 -7.39
CA GLU A 331 17.92 9.03 -6.89
C GLU A 331 16.78 8.97 -5.87
N LEU A 332 15.66 8.31 -6.19
CA LEU A 332 14.54 8.14 -5.25
C LEU A 332 14.99 7.48 -3.93
N LEU A 333 15.85 6.47 -4.02
CA LEU A 333 16.37 5.74 -2.87
C LEU A 333 17.52 6.45 -2.14
N SER A 334 18.02 7.58 -2.65
CA SER A 334 19.10 8.33 -2.00
C SER A 334 18.74 8.84 -0.60
N ARG A 335 17.44 8.89 -0.31
CA ARG A 335 16.86 9.28 0.97
C ARG A 335 16.11 8.12 1.62
N ASP A 336 16.17 6.88 1.13
CA ASP A 336 15.48 5.72 1.73
C ASP A 336 16.43 4.82 2.52
N ASP A 337 16.80 5.26 3.72
CA ASP A 337 17.82 4.57 4.55
C ASP A 337 17.39 3.19 5.05
N LYS A 338 16.08 2.86 4.97
CA LYS A 338 15.50 1.65 5.56
C LYS A 338 14.90 0.69 4.54
N ASN A 339 15.18 0.88 3.25
CA ASN A 339 14.58 0.11 2.16
C ASN A 339 13.04 0.13 2.18
N GLU A 340 12.45 1.15 2.81
CA GLU A 340 11.02 1.23 3.04
C GLU A 340 10.25 1.38 1.75
N LEU A 341 10.77 2.17 0.80
CA LEU A 341 10.08 2.43 -0.47
C LEU A 341 9.99 1.15 -1.30
N LYS A 342 11.03 0.29 -1.26
CA LYS A 342 10.96 -1.03 -1.91
C LYS A 342 9.95 -1.94 -1.24
N GLU A 343 9.91 -1.97 0.10
CA GLU A 343 8.93 -2.77 0.83
C GLU A 343 7.49 -2.29 0.60
N LEU A 344 7.27 -0.97 0.55
CA LEU A 344 5.98 -0.38 0.24
C LEU A 344 5.54 -0.73 -1.19
N THR A 345 6.40 -0.50 -2.18
CA THR A 345 6.13 -0.86 -3.59
C THR A 345 5.85 -2.34 -3.74
N LYS A 346 6.64 -3.20 -3.08
CA LYS A 346 6.41 -4.65 -3.04
C LYS A 346 5.02 -4.94 -2.48
N LYS A 347 4.67 -4.47 -1.29
CA LYS A 347 3.34 -4.68 -0.68
C LYS A 347 2.19 -4.27 -1.61
N ILE A 348 2.30 -3.12 -2.29
CA ILE A 348 1.30 -2.65 -3.25
C ILE A 348 1.17 -3.65 -4.41
N ILE A 349 2.28 -4.05 -5.04
CA ILE A 349 2.27 -5.01 -6.16
C ILE A 349 1.74 -6.38 -5.75
N GLN A 350 2.07 -6.84 -4.53
CA GLN A 350 1.62 -8.14 -4.03
C GLN A 350 0.11 -8.21 -3.83
N PHE A 351 -0.50 -7.07 -3.49
CA PHE A 351 -1.90 -6.95 -3.09
C PHE A 351 -2.80 -6.31 -4.17
N ALA A 352 -2.20 -5.70 -5.19
CA ALA A 352 -2.85 -5.35 -6.45
C ALA A 352 -3.01 -6.61 -7.30
#